data_AF-A0A7C1CFG0-F1
#
_entry.id   AF-A0A7C1CFG0-F1
#
_cell.length_a   1.000
_cell.length_b   1.000
_cell.length_c   1.000
_cell.angle_alpha   90.00
_cell.angle_beta   90.00
_cell.angle_gamma   90.00
#
_symmetry.space_group_name_H-M   'P 1'
#
loop_
_entity.id
_entity.type
_entity.pdbx_description
1 polymer ?
#
loop_
_entity_poly.entity_id
_entity_poly.type
_entity_poly.pdbx_seq_one_letter_code
_entity_poly.pdbx_strand_id
1 'polypeptide(L)'
;MEVFKNFSISLWGSQVIEVGECEPQTVIDTTLIVEYGKVELEIQLDGKTIARTGVVGPGFGSGAKTAKLRVKLQYRGKVSLRLHCPSIPGGAEGTVSVKCQPAEIKDVGAACPVCGAPVEPGARFCWRCGAKLE
;
A
#
# COMPACT_ATOMS: atom_id res chain seq x y z
N MET A 1 -8.04 -2.52 3.14
CA MET A 1 -7.43 -2.76 4.48
C MET A 1 -6.37 -1.70 4.76
N GLU A 2 -6.20 -1.34 6.03
CA GLU A 2 -5.30 -0.27 6.46
C GLU A 2 -4.43 -0.78 7.62
N VAL A 3 -3.11 -0.66 7.46
CA VAL A 3 -2.11 -1.13 8.41
C VAL A 3 -1.24 0.05 8.82
N PHE A 4 -1.25 0.35 10.11
CA PHE A 4 -0.36 1.33 10.71
C PHE A 4 0.64 0.59 11.59
N LYS A 5 1.93 0.81 11.36
CA LYS A 5 2.99 0.28 12.23
C LYS A 5 4.06 1.32 12.47
N ASN A 6 4.41 1.49 13.73
CA ASN A 6 5.64 2.15 14.11
C ASN A 6 6.81 1.20 13.87
N PHE A 7 7.95 1.75 13.48
CA PHE A 7 9.18 0.99 13.32
C PHE A 7 10.32 1.69 14.05
N SER A 8 11.21 0.89 14.60
CA SER A 8 12.46 1.33 15.18
C SER A 8 13.52 0.36 14.70
N ILE A 9 14.33 0.81 13.75
CA ILE A 9 15.31 -0.03 13.08
C ILE A 9 16.68 0.34 13.63
N SER A 10 17.29 -0.63 14.30
CA SER A 10 18.67 -0.53 14.76
C SER A 10 19.65 -0.47 13.59
N LEU A 11 20.91 -0.20 13.90
CA LEU A 11 22.01 -0.10 12.94
C LEU A 11 22.05 -1.28 11.97
N TRP A 12 22.03 -0.99 10.67
CA TRP A 12 22.07 -1.99 9.59
C TRP A 12 20.91 -3.00 9.65
N GLY A 13 19.92 -2.71 10.48
CA GLY A 13 18.75 -3.52 10.68
C GLY A 13 17.85 -3.48 9.46
N SER A 14 17.06 -4.54 9.33
CA SER A 14 15.92 -4.56 8.42
C SER A 14 14.71 -4.98 9.21
N GLN A 15 13.60 -4.26 9.06
CA GLN A 15 12.31 -4.63 9.61
C GLN A 15 11.37 -4.98 8.47
N VAL A 16 10.81 -6.18 8.51
CA VAL A 16 9.78 -6.61 7.55
C VAL A 16 8.42 -6.45 8.21
N ILE A 17 7.50 -5.80 7.51
CA ILE A 17 6.12 -5.58 7.94
C ILE A 17 5.20 -6.35 6.99
N GLU A 18 4.59 -7.40 7.50
CA GLU A 18 3.52 -8.09 6.79
C GLU A 18 2.25 -7.24 6.85
N VAL A 19 1.73 -6.87 5.67
CA VAL A 19 0.49 -6.12 5.50
C VAL A 19 -0.68 -7.09 5.34
N GLY A 20 -0.50 -8.15 4.56
CA GLY A 20 -1.52 -9.17 4.29
C GLY A 20 -1.74 -9.38 2.79
N GLU A 21 -2.76 -10.14 2.40
CA GLU A 21 -3.15 -10.30 0.99
C GLU A 21 -4.03 -9.13 0.52
N CYS A 22 -3.61 -8.44 -0.54
CA CYS A 22 -4.43 -7.41 -1.20
C CYS A 22 -5.07 -7.97 -2.48
N GLU A 23 -6.29 -7.52 -2.79
CA GLU A 23 -7.05 -7.90 -3.99
C GLU A 23 -6.43 -7.36 -5.30
N PRO A 24 -6.76 -7.96 -6.47
CA PRO A 24 -6.26 -7.47 -7.74
C PRO A 24 -6.83 -6.07 -8.04
N GLN A 25 -6.10 -5.27 -8.83
CA GLN A 25 -6.49 -3.90 -9.17
C GLN A 25 -6.69 -2.95 -7.96
N THR A 26 -6.09 -3.29 -6.82
CA THR A 26 -6.03 -2.44 -5.64
C THR A 26 -4.86 -1.47 -5.73
N VAL A 27 -5.07 -0.24 -5.25
CA VAL A 27 -4.01 0.75 -5.03
C VAL A 27 -3.48 0.58 -3.62
N ILE A 28 -2.16 0.44 -3.52
CA ILE A 28 -1.40 0.51 -2.27
C ILE A 28 -0.95 1.96 -2.11
N ASP A 29 -1.54 2.67 -1.15
CA ASP A 29 -1.08 3.98 -0.72
C ASP A 29 -0.23 3.81 0.53
N THR A 30 1.08 4.02 0.41
CA THR A 30 2.04 3.89 1.50
C THR A 30 2.58 5.25 1.89
N THR A 31 2.38 5.63 3.15
CA THR A 31 2.94 6.83 3.74
C THR A 31 4.00 6.42 4.75
N LEU A 32 5.24 6.84 4.52
CA LEU A 32 6.36 6.64 5.40
C LEU A 32 6.75 7.98 6.01
N ILE A 33 6.78 8.05 7.33
CA ILE A 33 7.22 9.21 8.10
C ILE A 33 8.49 8.78 8.81
N VAL A 34 9.58 9.51 8.57
CA VAL A 34 10.88 9.29 9.21
C VAL A 34 11.16 10.51 10.07
N GLU A 35 11.23 10.28 11.37
CA GLU A 35 11.55 11.32 12.36
C GLU A 35 13.05 11.53 12.44
N TYR A 36 13.82 10.43 12.38
CA TYR A 36 15.27 10.44 12.43
C TYR A 36 15.88 9.33 11.56
N GLY A 37 17.08 9.60 11.02
CA GLY A 37 17.87 8.64 10.25
C GLY A 37 17.47 8.51 8.78
N LYS A 38 18.02 7.51 8.08
CA LYS A 38 17.72 7.21 6.68
C LYS A 38 17.05 5.85 6.58
N VAL A 39 15.90 5.79 5.91
CA VAL A 39 15.13 4.56 5.72
C VAL A 39 14.91 4.32 4.24
N GLU A 40 15.25 3.13 3.79
CA GLU A 40 14.87 2.61 2.48
C GLU A 40 13.68 1.68 2.66
N LEU A 41 12.58 2.03 2.00
CA LEU A 41 11.35 1.24 1.98
C LEU A 41 11.25 0.50 0.65
N GLU A 42 11.06 -0.80 0.73
CA GLU A 42 10.76 -1.68 -0.39
C GLU A 42 9.36 -2.29 -0.20
N ILE A 43 8.48 -2.12 -1.19
CA ILE A 43 7.19 -2.81 -1.23
C ILE A 43 7.38 -4.10 -2.02
N GLN A 44 7.07 -5.22 -1.39
CA GLN A 44 7.13 -6.55 -1.97
C GLN A 44 5.72 -7.12 -2.17
N LEU A 45 5.52 -7.75 -3.32
CA LEU A 45 4.33 -8.54 -3.65
C LEU A 45 4.79 -9.97 -3.91
N ASP A 46 4.29 -10.90 -3.12
CA ASP A 46 4.69 -12.32 -3.18
C ASP A 46 6.22 -12.51 -3.05
N GLY A 47 6.85 -11.70 -2.21
CA GLY A 47 8.31 -11.69 -2.01
C GLY A 47 9.11 -10.97 -3.10
N LYS A 48 8.48 -10.45 -4.16
CA LYS A 48 9.14 -9.69 -5.21
C LYS A 48 8.98 -8.19 -4.99
N THR A 49 10.08 -7.44 -4.98
CA THR A 49 10.03 -5.97 -4.86
C THR A 49 9.36 -5.36 -6.09
N ILE A 50 8.23 -4.68 -5.89
CA ILE A 50 7.46 -3.98 -6.93
C ILE A 50 7.68 -2.46 -6.91
N ALA A 51 8.13 -1.91 -5.79
CA ALA A 51 8.49 -0.51 -5.67
C ALA A 51 9.52 -0.31 -4.56
N ARG A 52 10.38 0.69 -4.71
CA ARG A 52 11.36 1.09 -3.69
C ARG A 52 11.40 2.61 -3.60
N THR A 53 11.54 3.13 -2.39
CA THR A 53 11.74 4.55 -2.14
C THR A 53 12.68 4.74 -0.96
N GLY A 54 13.47 5.81 -0.98
CA GLY A 54 14.38 6.17 0.09
C GLY A 54 13.94 7.49 0.71
N VAL A 55 13.90 7.53 2.04
CA VAL A 55 13.58 8.74 2.80
C VAL A 55 14.74 9.03 3.71
N VAL A 56 15.31 10.23 3.56
CA VAL A 56 16.33 10.74 4.45
C VAL A 56 15.62 11.69 5.40
N GLY A 57 15.55 11.33 6.68
CA GLY A 57 15.12 12.22 7.76
C GLY A 57 16.06 13.43 7.89
N PRO A 58 15.66 14.46 8.63
CA PRO A 58 16.53 15.62 8.86
C PRO A 58 17.81 15.17 9.61
N GLY A 59 18.97 15.69 9.21
CA GLY A 59 20.18 15.61 10.03
C GLY A 59 20.16 16.74 11.06
N PHE A 60 20.31 16.44 12.35
CA PHE A 60 20.45 17.41 13.46
C PHE A 60 19.59 18.68 13.33
N GLY A 61 18.32 18.53 12.96
CA GLY A 61 17.40 19.63 12.71
C GLY A 61 15.95 19.21 12.91
N SER A 62 15.13 20.14 13.38
CA SER A 62 13.74 19.88 13.75
C SER A 62 12.87 19.67 12.51
N GLY A 63 12.38 18.44 12.27
CA GLY A 63 11.25 18.21 11.35
C GLY A 63 11.22 16.84 10.67
N ALA A 64 10.20 16.02 10.96
CA ALA A 64 10.00 14.73 10.33
C ALA A 64 9.85 14.85 8.80
N LYS A 65 10.39 13.89 8.05
CA LYS A 65 10.26 13.81 6.59
C LYS A 65 9.24 12.74 6.23
N THR A 66 8.33 13.10 5.34
CA THR A 66 7.29 12.19 4.86
C THR A 66 7.54 11.84 3.40
N ALA A 67 7.49 10.56 3.07
CA ALA A 67 7.37 10.10 1.69
C ALA A 67 6.04 9.37 1.50
N LYS A 68 5.45 9.59 0.34
CA LYS A 68 4.23 8.92 -0.09
C LYS A 68 4.55 8.14 -1.34
N LEU A 69 4.16 6.88 -1.36
CA LEU A 69 4.33 5.98 -2.48
C LEU A 69 2.96 5.38 -2.82
N ARG A 70 2.61 5.42 -4.11
CA ARG A 70 1.35 4.86 -4.60
C ARG A 70 1.65 3.82 -5.67
N VAL A 71 1.22 2.59 -5.46
CA VAL A 71 1.50 1.47 -6.36
C VAL A 71 0.20 0.75 -6.72
N LYS A 72 -0.06 0.54 -8.01
CA LYS A 72 -1.20 -0.28 -8.46
C LYS A 72 -0.79 -1.74 -8.51
N LEU A 73 -1.57 -2.61 -7.89
CA LEU A 73 -1.40 -4.05 -7.97
C LEU A 73 -1.92 -4.59 -9.30
N GLN A 74 -1.07 -5.36 -9.98
CA GLN A 74 -1.45 -6.04 -11.21
C GLN A 74 -2.28 -7.30 -10.94
N TYR A 75 -2.02 -7.98 -9.82
CA TYR A 75 -2.67 -9.23 -9.44
C TYR A 75 -2.80 -9.32 -7.91
N ARG A 76 -3.62 -10.27 -7.45
CA ARG A 76 -3.80 -10.58 -6.02
C ARG A 76 -2.53 -11.20 -5.46
N GLY A 77 -2.07 -10.77 -4.30
CA GLY A 77 -0.92 -11.40 -3.66
C GLY A 77 -0.63 -10.86 -2.26
N LYS A 78 0.33 -11.50 -1.59
CA LYS A 78 0.77 -11.12 -0.24
C LYS A 78 1.67 -9.89 -0.32
N VAL A 79 1.26 -8.81 0.32
CA VAL A 79 2.02 -7.56 0.40
C VAL A 79 2.82 -7.53 1.69
N SER A 80 4.12 -7.31 1.55
CA SER A 80 5.05 -7.09 2.65
C SER A 80 5.91 -5.86 2.37
N LEU A 81 6.24 -5.10 3.40
CA LEU A 81 7.16 -3.99 3.31
C LEU A 81 8.48 -4.40 3.95
N ARG A 82 9.59 -4.05 3.33
CA ARG A 82 10.91 -4.18 3.94
C ARG A 82 11.47 -2.78 4.14
N LEU A 83 11.73 -2.43 5.39
CA LEU A 83 12.39 -1.20 5.78
C LEU A 83 13.84 -1.54 6.11
N HIS A 84 14.79 -0.91 5.45
CA HIS A 84 16.21 -1.08 5.67
C HIS A 84 16.85 0.25 6.06
N CYS A 85 17.73 0.23 7.07
CA CYS A 85 18.50 1.41 7.46
C CYS A 85 19.96 1.24 6.99
N PRO A 86 20.33 1.79 5.80
CA PRO A 86 21.66 1.59 5.21
C PRO A 86 22.74 2.52 5.80
N SER A 87 22.38 3.51 6.63
CA SER A 87 23.29 4.60 6.95
C SER A 87 22.96 5.28 8.28
N ILE A 88 24.00 5.49 9.12
CA ILE A 88 24.16 6.42 10.26
C ILE A 88 24.24 5.74 11.66
N PRO A 89 25.21 6.11 12.53
CA PRO A 89 25.19 5.84 13.98
C PRO A 89 23.94 6.46 14.65
N GLY A 90 23.04 5.62 15.17
CA GLY A 90 21.82 6.07 15.85
C GLY A 90 20.52 5.40 15.38
N GLY A 91 20.56 4.63 14.29
CA GLY A 91 19.37 3.93 13.78
C GLY A 91 18.39 4.86 13.04
N ALA A 92 17.22 4.34 12.73
CA ALA A 92 16.13 5.12 12.14
C ALA A 92 14.79 4.77 12.78
N GLU A 93 13.99 5.79 13.03
CA GLU A 93 12.70 5.69 13.69
C GLU A 93 11.63 6.48 12.94
N GLY A 94 10.41 5.96 13.03
CA GLY A 94 9.23 6.64 12.51
C GLY A 94 8.06 5.70 12.35
N THR A 95 7.14 6.10 11.47
CA THR A 95 5.86 5.41 11.28
C THR A 95 5.62 5.12 9.81
N VAL A 96 5.17 3.91 9.51
CA VAL A 96 4.70 3.54 8.17
C VAL A 96 3.23 3.18 8.22
N SER A 97 2.49 3.70 7.24
CA SER A 97 1.06 3.50 7.08
C SER A 97 0.81 2.98 5.67
N VAL A 98 0.12 1.84 5.54
CA VAL A 98 -0.24 1.24 4.25
C VAL A 98 -1.75 1.12 4.15
N LYS A 99 -2.32 1.69 3.10
CA LYS A 99 -3.72 1.55 2.73
C LYS A 99 -3.82 0.76 1.44
N CYS A 100 -4.34 -0.46 1.50
CA CYS A 100 -4.80 -1.19 0.32
C CYS A 100 -6.27 -0.83 0.10
N GLN A 101 -6.52 0.00 -0.92
CA GLN A 101 -7.86 0.43 -1.32
C GLN A 101 -8.10 -0.01 -2.77
N PRO A 102 -9.26 -0.57 -3.14
CA PRO A 102 -9.55 -0.83 -4.55
C PRO A 102 -9.34 0.46 -5.33
N ALA A 103 -8.79 0.39 -6.55
CA ALA A 103 -8.62 1.55 -7.41
C ALA A 103 -9.99 2.08 -7.85
N GLU A 104 -10.68 2.77 -6.92
CA GLU A 104 -11.93 3.52 -7.07
C GLU A 104 -12.78 3.08 -8.28
N ILE A 105 -13.43 1.93 -8.15
CA ILE A 105 -14.66 1.68 -8.90
C ILE A 105 -15.72 2.42 -8.09
N LYS A 106 -16.09 3.62 -8.55
CA LYS A 106 -17.09 4.48 -7.93
C LYS A 106 -18.44 3.77 -8.06
N ASP A 107 -18.77 2.93 -7.09
CA ASP A 107 -19.98 2.14 -7.05
C ASP A 107 -21.18 3.05 -6.71
N VAL A 108 -21.79 3.60 -7.75
CA VAL A 108 -23.20 3.99 -7.74
C VAL A 108 -23.80 3.30 -8.94
N GLY A 109 -24.05 2.00 -8.80
CA GLY A 109 -24.68 1.18 -9.81
C GLY A 109 -25.25 -0.07 -9.18
N ALA A 110 -26.51 -0.39 -9.50
CA ALA A 110 -27.20 -1.53 -8.92
C ALA A 110 -26.38 -2.82 -9.10
N ALA A 111 -26.20 -3.59 -8.03
CA ALA A 111 -25.61 -4.92 -8.14
C ALA A 111 -26.57 -5.86 -8.89
N CYS A 112 -26.04 -6.70 -9.77
CA CYS A 112 -26.85 -7.66 -10.51
C CYS A 112 -27.51 -8.66 -9.54
N PRO A 113 -28.84 -8.86 -9.58
CA PRO A 113 -29.52 -9.81 -8.69
C PRO A 113 -29.17 -11.28 -8.99
N VAL A 114 -28.58 -11.56 -10.15
CA VAL A 114 -28.23 -12.93 -10.58
C VAL A 114 -26.81 -13.32 -10.16
N CYS A 115 -25.83 -12.41 -10.26
CA CYS A 115 -24.42 -12.74 -10.03
C CYS A 115 -23.71 -11.87 -8.98
N GLY A 116 -24.37 -10.82 -8.49
CA GLY A 116 -23.80 -9.87 -7.52
C GLY A 116 -22.72 -8.95 -8.08
N ALA A 117 -22.46 -8.97 -9.39
CA ALA A 117 -21.50 -8.05 -10.02
C ALA A 117 -22.06 -6.61 -10.01
N PRO A 118 -21.21 -5.58 -9.81
CA PRO A 118 -21.63 -4.19 -9.87
C PRO A 118 -22.01 -3.83 -11.31
N VAL A 119 -23.13 -3.15 -11.50
CA VAL A 119 -23.63 -2.77 -12.83
C VAL A 119 -24.02 -1.31 -12.85
N GLU A 120 -23.61 -0.57 -13.88
CA GLU A 120 -23.97 0.84 -14.01
C GLU A 120 -25.50 1.05 -14.02
N PRO A 121 -26.00 2.11 -13.35
CA PRO A 121 -27.42 2.40 -13.25
C PRO A 121 -27.94 2.83 -14.64
N GLY A 122 -28.64 1.93 -15.32
CA GLY A 122 -29.13 2.12 -16.70
C GLY A 122 -28.56 1.14 -17.72
N ALA A 123 -27.64 0.24 -17.32
CA ALA A 123 -27.19 -0.84 -18.18
C ALA A 123 -28.29 -1.91 -18.33
N ARG A 124 -28.71 -2.19 -19.56
CA ARG A 124 -29.80 -3.15 -19.88
C ARG A 124 -29.38 -4.63 -19.70
N PHE A 125 -28.08 -4.88 -19.60
CA PHE A 125 -27.50 -6.22 -19.48
C PHE A 125 -26.28 -6.19 -18.55
N CYS A 126 -26.10 -7.24 -17.77
CA CYS A 126 -24.91 -7.42 -16.95
C CYS A 126 -23.70 -7.78 -17.83
N TRP A 127 -22.62 -7.00 -17.71
CA TRP A 127 -21.35 -7.25 -18.43
C TRP A 127 -20.68 -8.57 -18.04
N ARG A 128 -21.02 -9.16 -16.89
CA ARG A 128 -20.38 -10.36 -16.36
C ARG A 128 -21.15 -11.64 -16.61
N CYS A 129 -22.48 -11.63 -16.47
CA CYS A 129 -23.31 -12.84 -16.63
C CYS A 129 -24.30 -12.78 -17.81
N GLY A 130 -24.43 -11.64 -18.49
CA GLY A 130 -25.38 -11.46 -19.59
C GLY A 130 -26.85 -11.39 -19.15
N ALA A 131 -27.14 -11.43 -17.85
CA ALA A 131 -28.50 -11.27 -17.34
C ALA A 131 -29.05 -9.89 -17.75
N LYS A 132 -30.30 -9.88 -18.19
CA LYS A 132 -31.01 -8.64 -18.50
C LYS A 132 -31.37 -7.95 -17.19
N LEU A 133 -30.95 -6.70 -17.05
CA LEU A 133 -31.24 -5.86 -15.89
C LEU A 133 -32.36 -4.91 -16.30
N GLU A 134 -33.44 -4.93 -15.52
CA GLU A 134 -34.65 -4.14 -15.77
C GLU A 134 -34.55 -2.71 -15.25
#